data_AF-A0A356U931-F1
#
_entry.id   AF-A0A356U931-F1
#
_cell.length_a   1.000
_cell.length_b   1.000
_cell.length_c   1.000
_cell.angle_alpha   90.00
_cell.angle_beta   90.00
_cell.angle_gamma   90.00
#
_symmetry.space_group_name_H-M   'P 1'
#
loop_
_entity.id
_entity.type
_entity.pdbx_description
1 polymer ?
#
loop_
_entity_poly.entity_id
_entity_poly.type
_entity_poly.pdbx_seq_one_letter_code
_entity_poly.pdbx_strand_id
1 'polypeptide(L)' 'MWKVNDKGERMFSLGKEAWQEAVEAAGLCKHFSLDDEDELVSEEERSCYNCRYRRWTPESFVCLK' A
#
# COMPACT_ATOMS: atom_id res chain seq x y z
N MET A 1 -8.02 2.88 -8.39
CA MET A 1 -6.99 2.81 -7.33
C MET A 1 -5.98 1.70 -7.56
N TRP A 2 -6.39 0.47 -7.87
CA TRP A 2 -5.44 -0.62 -8.14
C TRP A 2 -5.44 -0.92 -9.64
N LYS A 3 -4.25 -1.12 -10.21
CA LYS A 3 -4.06 -1.55 -11.60
C LYS A 3 -3.11 -2.74 -11.64
N VAL A 4 -3.17 -3.53 -12.69
CA VAL A 4 -2.17 -4.57 -12.95
C VAL A 4 -1.08 -3.96 -13.83
N ASN A 5 0.18 -4.07 -13.42
CA ASN A 5 1.32 -3.63 -14.24
C ASN A 5 1.71 -4.71 -15.26
N ASP A 6 2.70 -4.43 -16.11
CA ASP A 6 3.15 -5.36 -17.17
C ASP A 6 3.72 -6.68 -16.62
N LYS A 7 4.03 -6.73 -15.33
CA LYS A 7 4.51 -7.94 -14.62
C LYS A 7 3.36 -8.75 -14.00
N GLY A 8 2.11 -8.32 -14.17
CA GLY A 8 0.95 -8.97 -13.54
C GLY A 8 0.74 -8.60 -12.07
N GLU A 9 1.46 -7.61 -11.53
CA GLU A 9 1.39 -7.24 -10.12
C GLU A 9 0.30 -6.20 -9.88
N ARG A 10 -0.41 -6.34 -8.74
CA ARG A 10 -1.43 -5.39 -8.31
C ARG A 10 -0.78 -4.13 -7.75
N MET A 11 -0.57 -3.14 -8.61
CA MET A 11 0.05 -1.85 -8.31
C MET A 11 -0.96 -0.82 -7.85
N PHE A 12 -0.60 -0.02 -6.85
CA PHE A 12 -1.35 1.16 -6.46
C PHE A 12 -1.17 2.26 -7.53
N SER A 13 -2.28 2.75 -8.07
CA SER A 13 -2.31 3.52 -9.32
C SER A 13 -2.25 5.04 -9.12
N LEU A 14 -2.32 5.52 -7.88
CA LEU A 14 -2.42 6.94 -7.54
C LEU A 14 -1.05 7.57 -7.20
N GLY A 15 0.03 6.78 -7.24
CA GLY A 15 1.37 7.21 -6.89
C GLY A 15 1.69 7.02 -5.40
N LYS A 16 2.97 7.17 -5.04
CA LYS A 16 3.46 6.97 -3.66
C LYS A 16 3.11 8.07 -2.65
N GLU A 17 2.54 9.19 -3.13
CA GLU A 17 2.18 10.35 -2.30
C GLU A 17 0.67 10.48 -2.09
N ALA A 18 -0.14 9.52 -2.54
CA ALA A 18 -1.59 9.54 -2.35
C ALA A 18 -1.91 9.01 -0.94
N TRP A 19 -1.60 9.83 0.07
CA TRP A 19 -1.59 9.45 1.48
C TRP A 19 -2.98 9.03 1.97
N GLN A 20 -3.97 9.90 1.73
CA GLN A 20 -5.34 9.68 2.17
C GLN A 20 -5.97 8.46 1.49
N GLU A 21 -5.72 8.29 0.20
CA GLU A 21 -6.28 7.19 -0.57
C GLU A 21 -5.70 5.85 -0.13
N ALA A 22 -4.43 5.80 0.29
CA ALA A 22 -3.84 4.60 0.88
C ALA A 22 -4.46 4.22 2.23
N VAL A 23 -4.89 5.19 3.03
CA VAL A 23 -5.62 4.99 4.29
C VAL A 23 -7.01 4.42 4.00
N GLU A 24 -7.74 5.03 3.07
CA GLU A 24 -9.06 4.54 2.64
C GLU A 24 -8.98 3.10 2.10
N ALA A 25 -7.96 2.81 1.29
CA ALA A 25 -7.70 1.48 0.75
C ALA A 25 -7.48 0.43 1.85
N ALA A 26 -6.63 0.75 2.83
CA ALA A 26 -6.34 -0.13 3.94
C ALA A 26 -7.54 -0.31 4.88
N GLY A 27 -8.33 0.75 5.07
CA GLY A 27 -9.58 0.75 5.85
C GLY A 27 -10.59 -0.30 5.38
N LEU A 28 -10.66 -0.53 4.07
CA LEU A 28 -11.54 -1.52 3.43
C LEU A 28 -10.88 -2.89 3.20
N CYS A 29 -9.57 -3.00 3.44
CA CYS A 29 -8.82 -4.21 3.13
C CYS A 29 -8.96 -5.28 4.22
N LYS A 30 -9.49 -6.46 3.85
CA LYS A 30 -9.59 -7.64 4.73
C LYS A 30 -8.26 -8.36 4.96
N HIS A 31 -7.26 -8.07 4.13
CA HIS A 31 -5.93 -8.67 4.22
C HIS A 31 -4.90 -7.70 4.81
N PHE A 32 -5.32 -6.53 5.29
CA PHE A 32 -4.41 -5.60 5.95
C PHE A 32 -3.75 -6.30 7.14
N SER A 33 -2.43 -6.16 7.22
CA SER A 33 -1.64 -6.58 8.36
C SER A 33 -0.58 -5.52 8.55
N LEU A 34 -0.57 -4.91 9.74
CA LEU A 34 0.43 -3.93 10.12
C LEU A 34 1.83 -4.53 9.94
N ASP A 35 2.76 -3.72 9.44
CA ASP A 35 4.17 -4.05 9.31
C ASP A 35 4.90 -3.97 10.66
N ASP A 36 6.17 -4.33 10.68
CA ASP A 36 7.01 -4.12 11.86
C ASP A 36 7.15 -2.61 12.18
N GLU A 37 7.28 -2.25 13.46
CA GLU A 37 7.27 -0.85 13.93
C GLU A 37 8.33 0.03 13.22
N ASP A 38 9.51 -0.53 12.98
CA ASP A 38 10.63 0.15 12.31
C ASP A 38 10.40 0.37 10.80
N GLU A 39 9.38 -0.27 10.21
CA GLU A 39 9.03 -0.21 8.77
C GLU A 39 7.81 0.67 8.47
N LEU A 40 7.17 1.24 9.50
CA LEU A 40 6.03 2.13 9.36
C LEU A 40 6.47 3.48 8.77
N VAL A 41 5.75 3.94 7.75
CA VAL A 41 6.08 5.15 6.99
C VAL A 41 5.00 6.23 7.13
N SER A 42 3.78 5.82 7.49
CA SER A 42 2.62 6.69 7.65
C SER A 42 2.29 6.88 9.13
N GLU A 43 1.91 8.09 9.53
CA GLU A 43 1.38 8.37 10.88
C GLU A 43 0.04 7.64 11.12
N GLU A 44 -0.74 7.46 10.06
CA GLU A 44 -1.95 6.64 10.11
C GLU A 44 -1.58 5.16 10.14
N GLU A 45 -1.78 4.51 11.29
CA GLU A 45 -1.45 3.10 11.52
C GLU A 45 -2.06 2.21 10.44
N ARG A 46 -3.34 2.43 10.12
CA ARG A 46 -4.07 1.67 9.10
C ARG A 46 -3.99 2.34 7.73
N SER A 47 -2.81 2.24 7.12
CA SER A 47 -2.52 2.72 5.77
C SER A 47 -1.83 1.65 4.93
N CYS A 48 -2.03 1.62 3.60
CA CYS A 48 -1.29 0.67 2.75
C CYS A 48 0.24 0.85 2.83
N TYR A 49 0.72 2.03 3.22
CA TYR A 49 2.14 2.29 3.50
C TYR A 49 2.66 1.54 4.72
N ASN A 50 1.79 1.14 5.63
CA ASN A 50 2.11 0.44 6.87
C ASN A 50 1.71 -1.03 6.80
N CYS A 51 1.41 -1.55 5.61
CA CYS A 51 1.01 -2.94 5.42
C CYS A 51 2.21 -3.80 5.02
N ARG A 52 2.47 -4.90 5.74
CA ARG A 52 3.55 -5.86 5.46
C ARG A 52 3.56 -6.48 4.07
N TYR A 53 2.42 -6.42 3.38
CA TYR A 53 2.24 -6.94 2.02
C TYR A 53 2.56 -5.90 0.94
N ARG A 54 2.96 -4.69 1.29
CA ARG A 54 3.42 -3.68 0.33
C ARG A 54 4.81 -4.05 -0.20
N ARG A 55 5.08 -3.73 -1.46
CA ARG A 55 6.45 -3.67 -2.00
C ARG A 55 6.62 -2.38 -2.77
N TRP A 56 7.56 -1.54 -2.34
CA TRP A 56 7.83 -0.25 -2.97
C TRP A 56 8.32 -0.42 -4.41
N THR A 57 7.86 0.50 -5.26
CA THR A 57 8.43 0.78 -6.58
C THR A 57 8.91 2.23 -6.59
N PRO A 58 9.65 2.68 -7.61
CA PRO A 58 10.11 4.07 -7.66
C PRO A 58 8.95 5.09 -7.64
N GLU A 59 7.81 4.75 -8.26
CA GLU A 59 6.65 5.63 -8.42
C GLU A 59 5.51 5.34 -7.42
N SER A 60 5.42 4.14 -6.86
CA SER A 60 4.32 3.70 -5.98
C SER A 60 4.69 2.42 -5.20
N PHE A 61 3.74 1.51 -5.02
CA PHE A 61 3.94 0.19 -4.42
C PHE A 61 2.98 -0.84 -5.02
N VAL A 62 3.31 -2.12 -4.88
CA VAL A 62 2.45 -3.25 -5.23
C VAL A 62 1.93 -3.95 -3.98
N CYS A 63 0.73 -4.52 -4.06
CA CYS A 63 0.12 -5.36 -3.03
C CYS A 63 0.34 -6.83 -3.38
N LEU A 64 0.88 -7.61 -2.42
CA LEU A 64 1.09 -9.05 -2.56
C LEU A 64 -0.10 -9.91 -2.04
N LYS A 65 -1.31 -9.31 -2.00
CA LYS A 65 -2.57 -9.93 -1.55
C LYS A 65 -3.75 -9.56 -2.45
#